data_AF-A0A1M7M859-F1
#
_entry.id   AF-A0A1M7M859-F1
#
_cell.length_a   1.000
_cell.length_b   1.000
_cell.length_c   1.000
_cell.angle_alpha   90.00
_cell.angle_beta   90.00
_cell.angle_gamma   90.00
#
_symmetry.space_group_name_H-M   'P 1'
#
loop_
_entity.id
_entity.type
_entity.pdbx_description
1 polymer ?
#
loop_
_entity_poly.entity_id
_entity_poly.type
_entity_poly.pdbx_seq_one_letter_code
_entity_poly.pdbx_strand_id
1 'polypeptide(L)' 'MDYALTLEVVRIAEQFHEEWNRATEGTQLTILAAARNQTCEDLPAEAELLLRQLTSIQCLRGRPDLAEHFLDGDLSE' A
#
# COMPACT_ATOMS: atom_id res chain seq x y z
N MET A 1 9.40 -9.72 9.71
CA MET A 1 8.12 -9.08 10.08
C MET A 1 7.13 -10.10 10.61
N ASP A 2 6.37 -9.78 11.67
CA ASP A 2 5.32 -10.68 12.19
C ASP A 2 4.02 -10.59 11.36
N TYR A 3 3.17 -11.60 11.47
CA TYR A 3 1.96 -11.73 10.66
C TYR A 3 0.93 -10.60 10.90
N ALA A 4 0.78 -10.13 12.14
CA ALA A 4 -0.16 -9.06 12.47
C ALA A 4 0.30 -7.72 11.88
N LEU A 5 1.59 -7.40 11.98
CA LEU A 5 2.15 -6.20 11.36
C LEU A 5 2.05 -6.27 9.82
N THR A 6 2.21 -7.46 9.25
CA THR A 6 2.06 -7.63 7.81
C THR A 6 0.62 -7.38 7.35
N LEU A 7 -0.37 -7.93 8.06
CA LEU A 7 -1.79 -7.67 7.77
C LEU A 7 -2.15 -6.18 7.92
N GLU A 8 -1.57 -5.50 8.90
CA GLU A 8 -1.76 -4.06 9.09
C GLU A 8 -1.24 -3.27 7.88
N VAL A 9 -0.03 -3.59 7.39
CA VAL A 9 0.54 -2.95 6.21
C VAL A 9 -0.31 -3.20 4.96
N VAL A 10 -0.80 -4.43 4.76
CA VAL A 10 -1.68 -4.77 3.63
C VAL A 10 -2.97 -3.95 3.70
N ARG A 11 -3.59 -3.86 4.87
CA ARG A 11 -4.81 -3.07 5.06
C ARG A 11 -4.59 -1.58 4.77
N ILE A 12 -3.46 -1.03 5.21
CA ILE A 12 -3.07 0.36 4.90
C ILE A 12 -2.91 0.53 3.38
N ALA A 13 -2.26 -0.42 2.72
CA ALA A 13 -2.06 -0.39 1.28
C ALA A 13 -3.41 -0.44 0.51
N GLU A 14 -4.35 -1.28 0.92
CA GLU A 14 -5.70 -1.33 0.32
C GLU A 14 -6.43 0.02 0.43
N GLN A 15 -6.41 0.63 1.61
CA GLN A 15 -7.00 1.95 1.80
C GLN A 15 -6.33 2.99 0.90
N PHE A 16 -5.00 2.93 0.76
CA PHE A 16 -4.27 3.81 -0.13
C PHE A 16 -4.67 3.61 -1.61
N HIS A 17 -4.92 2.37 -2.06
CA HIS A 17 -5.39 2.08 -3.40
C HIS A 17 -6.78 2.68 -3.67
N GLU A 18 -7.70 2.59 -2.71
CA GLU A 18 -9.02 3.22 -2.81
C GLU A 18 -8.92 4.75 -2.92
N GLU A 19 -8.10 5.35 -2.06
CA GLU A 19 -7.89 6.80 -2.06
C GLU A 19 -7.18 7.26 -3.33
N TRP A 20 -6.19 6.51 -3.82
CA TRP A 20 -5.53 6.76 -5.10
C TRP A 20 -6.54 6.80 -6.25
N ASN A 21 -7.44 5.81 -6.34
CA ASN A 21 -8.48 5.79 -7.37
C ASN A 21 -9.35 7.05 -7.30
N ARG A 22 -9.85 7.41 -6.11
CA ARG A 22 -10.64 8.64 -5.91
C ARG A 22 -9.86 9.91 -6.26
N ALA A 23 -8.57 9.97 -5.94
CA ALA A 23 -7.74 11.14 -6.20
C ALA A 23 -7.30 11.25 -7.66
N THR A 24 -7.19 10.14 -8.40
CA THR A 24 -7.01 10.19 -9.86
C THR A 24 -8.24 10.75 -10.56
N GLU A 25 -9.43 10.60 -9.98
CA GLU A 25 -10.66 11.25 -10.46
C GLU A 25 -10.75 12.72 -10.02
N GLY A 26 -10.19 13.08 -8.86
CA GLY A 26 -10.33 14.39 -8.21
C GLY A 26 -9.11 15.33 -8.24
N THR A 27 -7.97 14.93 -8.83
CA THR A 27 -6.71 15.70 -8.92
C THR A 27 -6.07 16.07 -7.56
N GLN A 28 -6.00 15.16 -6.58
CA GLN A 28 -5.46 15.42 -5.23
C GLN A 28 -4.22 14.57 -4.84
N LEU A 29 -3.42 14.17 -5.82
CA LEU A 29 -2.32 13.21 -5.64
C LEU A 29 -1.22 13.66 -4.66
N THR A 30 -1.02 14.97 -4.46
CA THR A 30 -0.02 15.51 -3.52
C THR A 30 -0.35 15.23 -2.06
N ILE A 31 -1.64 15.28 -1.69
CA ILE A 31 -2.10 15.01 -0.32
C ILE A 31 -1.89 13.53 0.01
N LEU A 32 -2.21 12.64 -0.94
CA LEU A 32 -1.96 11.20 -0.84
C LEU A 32 -0.48 10.87 -0.67
N ALA A 33 0.40 11.49 -1.45
CA ALA A 33 1.83 11.27 -1.33
C ALA A 33 2.36 11.67 0.06
N ALA A 34 1.85 12.76 0.64
CA ALA A 34 2.19 13.18 1.99
C ALA A 34 1.67 12.20 3.05
N ALA A 35 0.41 11.76 2.93
CA ALA A 35 -0.17 10.77 3.84
C ALA A 35 0.63 9.46 3.85
N ARG A 36 0.98 8.94 2.66
CA ARG A 36 1.83 7.74 2.54
C ARG A 36 3.18 7.92 3.22
N ASN A 37 3.84 9.06 2.99
CA ASN A 37 5.16 9.29 3.57
C ASN A 37 5.11 9.35 5.10
N GLN A 38 4.08 9.98 5.67
CA GLN A 38 3.86 10.00 7.12
C GLN A 38 3.67 8.59 7.67
N THR A 39 2.82 7.78 7.02
CA THR A 39 2.60 6.39 7.44
C THR A 39 3.87 5.54 7.33
N CYS A 40 4.70 5.77 6.31
CA CYS A 40 6.00 5.11 6.19
C CYS A 40 6.97 5.46 7.34
N GLU A 41 6.97 6.70 7.82
CA GLU A 41 7.84 7.14 8.93
C GLU A 41 7.45 6.53 10.28
N ASP A 42 6.17 6.20 10.46
CA ASP A 42 5.64 5.57 11.68
C ASP A 42 5.87 4.04 11.72
N LEU A 43 6.31 3.45 10.61
CA LEU A 43 6.51 2.01 10.47
C LEU A 43 7.97 1.59 10.69
N PRO A 44 8.22 0.37 11.22
CA PRO A 44 9.55 -0.22 11.19
C PRO A 44 10.01 -0.48 9.75
N ALA A 45 11.32 -0.47 9.52
CA ALA A 45 11.91 -0.48 8.17
C ALA A 45 11.41 -1.61 7.23
N GLU A 46 11.16 -2.81 7.77
CA GLU A 46 10.63 -3.94 6.99
C GLU A 46 9.18 -3.69 6.52
N ALA A 47 8.36 -3.08 7.37
CA ALA A 47 6.97 -2.73 7.08
C ALA A 47 6.89 -1.53 6.13
N GLU A 48 7.79 -0.54 6.29
CA GLU A 48 7.94 0.56 5.35
C GLU A 48 8.23 0.04 3.94
N LEU A 49 9.19 -0.89 3.80
CA LEU A 49 9.58 -1.42 2.51
C LEU A 49 8.42 -2.16 1.82
N LEU A 50 7.68 -2.98 2.57
CA LEU A 50 6.47 -3.63 2.06
C LEU A 50 5.42 -2.59 1.63
N LEU A 51 5.11 -1.61 2.48
CA LEU A 51 4.13 -0.57 2.15
C LEU A 51 4.52 0.18 0.86
N ARG A 52 5.80 0.50 0.67
CA ARG A 52 6.30 1.16 -0.54
C ARG A 52 6.15 0.29 -1.80
N GLN A 53 6.34 -1.02 -1.69
CA GLN A 53 6.13 -1.95 -2.80
C GLN A 53 4.65 -2.00 -3.18
N LEU A 54 3.78 -2.21 -2.20
CA LEU A 54 2.33 -2.31 -2.38
C LEU A 54 1.70 -0.99 -2.85
N THR A 55 2.29 0.15 -2.52
CA THR A 55 1.84 1.49 -2.96
C THR A 55 2.69 2.08 -4.10
N SER A 56 3.47 1.24 -4.78
CA SER A 56 4.18 1.65 -5.99
C SER A 56 3.20 1.95 -7.13
N ILE A 57 3.57 2.87 -8.02
CA ILE A 57 2.72 3.21 -9.19
C ILE A 57 2.42 1.98 -10.05
N GLN A 58 3.38 1.04 -10.15
CA GLN A 58 3.19 -0.21 -10.88
C GLN A 58 2.10 -1.07 -10.23
N CYS A 59 2.17 -1.27 -8.90
CA CYS A 59 1.17 -2.01 -8.15
C CYS A 59 -0.22 -1.34 -8.24
N LEU A 60 -0.30 -0.03 -8.03
CA LEU A 60 -1.55 0.74 -8.09
C LEU A 60 -2.24 0.64 -9.46
N ARG A 61 -1.47 0.63 -10.55
CA ARG A 61 -2.00 0.48 -11.91
C ARG A 61 -2.42 -0.95 -12.22
N GLY A 62 -1.77 -1.93 -11.62
CA GLY A 62 -2.09 -3.35 -11.78
C GLY A 62 -3.45 -3.72 -11.17
N ARG A 63 -3.91 -2.96 -10.17
CA ARG A 63 -5.09 -3.28 -9.33
C ARG A 63 -5.10 -4.73 -8.84
N PRO A 64 -4.01 -5.23 -8.23
CA PRO A 64 -4.05 -6.54 -7.58
C PRO A 64 -5.05 -6.49 -6.43
N ASP A 65 -5.90 -7.51 -6.30
CA ASP A 65 -6.64 -7.74 -5.06
C ASP A 65 -5.60 -8.11 -4.00
N LEU A 66 -5.19 -7.14 -3.20
CA LEU A 66 -4.08 -7.30 -2.27
C LEU A 66 -4.37 -8.37 -1.21
N ALA A 67 -5.62 -8.48 -0.76
CA ALA A 67 -6.04 -9.54 0.16
C ALA A 67 -5.98 -10.93 -0.49
N GLU A 68 -6.45 -11.07 -1.74
CA GLU A 68 -6.40 -12.33 -2.49
C GLU A 68 -4.95 -12.76 -2.77
N HIS A 69 -4.10 -11.84 -3.25
CA HIS A 69 -2.68 -12.12 -3.53
C HIS A 69 -1.84 -12.35 -2.27
N PHE A 70 -2.17 -11.70 -1.14
CA PHE A 70 -1.48 -11.95 0.13
C PHE A 70 -1.85 -13.33 0.72
N LEU A 71 -3.11 -13.75 0.57
CA LEU A 71 -3.57 -15.08 1.00
C LEU A 71 -3.03 -16.21 0.12
N ASP A 72 -2.88 -15.95 -1.18
CA ASP A 72 -2.30 -16.92 -2.14
C ASP A 72 -0.76 -16.97 -2.14
N GLY A 73 -0.10 -16.08 -1.38
CA GLY A 73 1.35 -16.11 -1.17
C GLY A 73 2.18 -15.56 -2.35
N ASP A 74 1.56 -14.84 -3.28
CA ASP A 74 2.15 -14.46 -4.58
C ASP A 74 2.77 -13.05 -4.59
N LEU A 75 3.05 -12.47 -3.42
CA LEU A 75 3.77 -11.18 -3.31
C LEU A 75 5.29 -11.31 -3.46
N SER A 76 5.76 -12.39 -4.07
CA SER A 76 7.17 -12.70 -4.23
C SER A 76 7.54 -12.87 -5.70
N GLU A 77 7.59 -11.75 -6.44
CA GLU A 77 8.55 -11.54 -7.54
C GLU A 77 8.98 -10.06 -7.63
#